data_AF-A0AAN9XKH0-F1
#
_entry.id   AF-A0AAN9XKH0-F1
#
_cell.length_a   1.000
_cell.length_b   1.000
_cell.length_c   1.000
_cell.angle_alpha   90.00
_cell.angle_beta   90.00
_cell.angle_gamma   90.00
#
_symmetry.space_group_name_H-M   'P 1'
#
loop_
_entity.id
_entity.type
_entity.pdbx_description
1 polymer ?
#
loop_
_entity_poly.entity_id
_entity_poly.type
_entity_poly.pdbx_seq_one_letter_code
_entity_poly.pdbx_strand_id
1 'polypeptide(L)'
;MKEQVLGRGLPVQFISRLKIATLSEGDLLTVRFPLVPWCAPTPSQWTVLRGSNEVKLSGYNNTVSGRFKVVKGTFQNSYTLSFCPLVGICRRVGGPYFGGSGNLVVGAKANVMQFRFQKLTGHLGDEVPVLAMKNYVSEE
;
A
#
# COMPACT_ATOMS: atom_id res chain seq x y z
N MET A 1 -13.05 -21.71 -5.54
CA MET A 1 -12.22 -20.51 -5.74
C MET A 1 -10.86 -20.77 -5.10
N LYS A 2 -9.78 -20.90 -5.88
CA LYS A 2 -8.43 -21.18 -5.36
C LYS A 2 -7.69 -19.84 -5.20
N GLU A 3 -7.30 -19.51 -3.97
CA GLU A 3 -6.44 -18.35 -3.68
C GLU A 3 -4.97 -18.78 -3.91
N GLN A 4 -4.30 -18.27 -4.96
CA GLN A 4 -2.86 -18.53 -5.18
C GLN A 4 -2.01 -17.44 -4.49
N VAL A 5 -1.25 -17.81 -3.45
CA VAL A 5 -0.38 -16.89 -2.71
C VAL A 5 1.00 -16.83 -3.36
N LEU A 6 1.30 -15.75 -4.08
CA LEU A 6 2.61 -15.49 -4.68
C LEU A 6 3.49 -14.67 -3.72
N GLY A 7 4.11 -15.36 -2.76
CA GLY A 7 5.04 -14.74 -1.79
C GLY A 7 4.36 -13.72 -0.85
N ARG A 8 5.11 -13.22 0.14
CA ARG A 8 4.60 -12.24 1.13
C ARG A 8 4.99 -10.79 0.84
N GLY A 9 5.74 -10.55 -0.24
CA GLY A 9 6.32 -9.24 -0.56
C GLY A 9 7.25 -8.72 0.54
N LEU A 10 7.56 -7.42 0.49
CA LEU A 10 8.27 -6.73 1.56
C LEU A 10 7.29 -6.20 2.62
N PRO A 11 7.68 -6.22 3.90
CA PRO A 11 6.87 -5.64 4.97
C PRO A 11 6.62 -4.15 4.79
N VAL A 12 5.42 -3.69 5.12
CA VAL A 12 5.05 -2.28 5.05
C VAL A 12 4.61 -1.76 6.40
N GLN A 13 4.97 -0.52 6.69
CA GLN A 13 4.56 0.21 7.87
C GLN A 13 3.52 1.27 7.50
N PHE A 14 2.39 1.24 8.21
CA PHE A 14 1.32 2.23 8.10
C PHE A 14 1.39 3.18 9.28
N ILE A 15 1.50 4.48 9.00
CA ILE A 15 1.75 5.50 10.02
C ILE A 15 0.63 6.54 9.96
N SER A 16 -0.12 6.66 11.05
CA SER A 16 -1.08 7.75 11.24
C SER A 16 -0.38 9.03 11.70
N ARG A 17 -0.95 10.19 11.37
CA ARG A 17 -0.55 11.47 11.99
C ARG A 17 -1.05 11.56 13.42
N LEU A 18 -2.18 10.92 13.69
CA LEU A 18 -2.78 10.85 15.01
C LEU A 18 -1.99 9.77 15.76
N LYS A 19 -1.42 10.10 16.92
CA LYS A 19 -0.65 9.16 17.75
C LYS A 19 -1.57 8.15 18.41
N ILE A 20 -2.19 7.28 17.60
CA ILE A 20 -3.21 6.31 18.01
C ILE A 20 -2.64 4.89 17.97
N ALA A 21 -3.07 4.06 18.91
CA ALA A 21 -2.60 2.68 19.05
C ALA A 21 -3.18 1.74 17.99
N THR A 22 -4.32 2.10 17.40
CA THR A 22 -5.05 1.27 16.42
C THR A 22 -5.41 2.10 15.20
N LEU A 23 -5.25 1.51 14.01
CA LEU A 23 -5.68 2.13 12.76
C LEU A 23 -7.11 1.73 12.45
N SER A 24 -7.95 2.70 12.09
CA SER A 24 -9.31 2.48 11.64
C SER A 24 -9.39 2.58 10.12
N GLU A 25 -10.35 1.87 9.53
CA GLU A 25 -10.77 2.17 8.16
C GLU A 25 -11.17 3.64 8.08
N GLY A 26 -10.64 4.36 7.09
CA GLY A 26 -10.87 5.81 7.03
C GLY A 26 -9.61 6.65 7.14
N ASP A 27 -8.66 6.18 7.94
CA ASP A 27 -7.52 6.97 8.39
C ASP A 27 -6.60 7.37 7.23
N LEU A 28 -6.07 8.60 7.30
CA LEU A 28 -5.09 9.12 6.34
C LEU A 28 -3.67 8.77 6.79
N LEU A 29 -3.11 7.77 6.12
CA LEU A 29 -1.88 7.09 6.49
C LEU A 29 -0.73 7.46 5.55
N THR A 30 0.46 7.47 6.13
CA THR A 30 1.72 7.39 5.39
C THR A 30 2.12 5.91 5.31
N VAL A 31 2.57 5.48 4.13
CA VAL A 31 2.95 4.10 3.86
C VAL A 31 4.43 4.08 3.53
N ARG A 32 5.23 3.23 4.18
CA ARG A 32 6.65 3.11 3.89
C ARG A 32 7.18 1.70 4.09
N PHE A 33 8.29 1.38 3.44
CA PHE A 33 9.09 0.21 3.83
C PHE A 33 9.94 0.57 5.05
N PRO A 34 9.90 -0.21 6.15
CA PRO A 34 10.70 0.06 7.34
C PRO A 34 12.17 -0.35 7.16
N LEU A 35 12.44 -1.30 6.26
CA LEU A 35 13.76 -1.81 5.92
C LEU A 35 13.92 -1.82 4.40
N VAL A 36 15.01 -1.22 3.90
CA VAL A 36 15.29 -1.11 2.47
C VAL A 36 16.78 -1.28 2.18
N PRO A 37 17.17 -1.66 0.95
CA PRO A 37 18.56 -1.65 0.55
C PRO A 37 19.14 -0.24 0.52
N TRP A 38 20.46 -0.14 0.63
CA TRP A 38 21.25 1.10 0.57
C TRP A 38 21.01 1.99 -0.66
N CYS A 39 20.62 1.41 -1.79
CA CYS A 39 20.30 2.14 -3.01
C CYS A 39 18.91 2.79 -3.00
N ALA A 40 18.09 2.49 -1.99
CA ALA A 40 16.75 3.04 -1.86
C ALA A 40 16.76 4.36 -1.06
N PRO A 41 15.87 5.30 -1.41
CA PRO A 41 15.74 6.57 -0.71
C PRO A 41 15.26 6.35 0.73
N THR A 42 15.83 7.09 1.68
CA THR A 42 15.44 7.05 3.09
C THR A 42 14.87 8.43 3.50
N PRO A 43 13.61 8.51 3.99
CA PRO A 43 12.70 7.41 4.29
C PRO A 43 12.10 6.77 3.03
N SER A 44 11.92 5.44 2.98
CA SER A 44 11.34 4.76 1.80
C SER A 44 9.82 4.81 1.77
N GLN A 45 9.31 6.03 1.73
CA GLN A 45 7.89 6.35 1.75
C GLN A 45 7.27 6.18 0.36
N TRP A 46 6.06 5.65 0.30
CA TRP A 46 5.26 5.59 -0.92
C TRP A 46 4.76 6.99 -1.28
N THR A 47 4.92 7.35 -2.54
CA THR A 47 4.51 8.62 -3.14
C THR A 47 3.83 8.34 -4.48
N VAL A 48 3.03 9.28 -4.96
CA VAL A 48 2.33 9.15 -6.24
C VAL A 48 2.89 10.15 -7.22
N LEU A 49 3.33 9.69 -8.38
CA LEU A 49 3.87 10.55 -9.43
C LEU A 49 2.75 11.30 -10.16
N ARG A 50 2.97 12.60 -10.38
CA ARG A 50 2.09 13.43 -11.20
C ARG A 50 2.23 13.02 -12.67
N GLY A 51 1.11 12.91 -13.37
CA GLY A 51 1.06 12.55 -14.80
C GLY A 51 0.86 11.05 -15.04
N SER A 52 1.71 10.20 -14.46
CA SER A 52 1.59 8.74 -14.62
C SER A 52 0.67 8.08 -13.59
N ASN A 53 0.42 8.74 -12.45
CA ASN A 53 -0.31 8.18 -11.31
C ASN A 53 0.31 6.90 -10.70
N GLU A 54 1.56 6.58 -11.07
CA GLU A 54 2.28 5.45 -10.50
C GLU A 54 2.67 5.71 -9.04
N VAL A 55 2.63 4.66 -8.23
CA VAL A 55 3.14 4.68 -6.86
C VAL A 55 4.62 4.29 -6.89
N LYS A 56 5.47 5.18 -6.35
CA LYS A 56 6.93 4.99 -6.25
C LYS A 56 7.42 5.32 -4.85
N LEU A 57 8.67 4.95 -4.56
CA LEU A 57 9.34 5.46 -3.37
C LEU A 57 9.62 6.96 -3.50
N SER A 58 9.78 7.65 -2.38
CA SER A 58 10.17 9.07 -2.33
C SER A 58 11.47 9.36 -3.08
N GLY A 59 11.77 10.62 -3.38
CA GLY A 59 12.99 11.00 -4.10
C GLY A 59 12.73 11.54 -5.51
N TYR A 60 11.50 11.45 -5.98
CA TYR A 60 11.03 12.15 -7.17
C TYR A 60 10.53 13.55 -6.80
N ASN A 61 10.84 14.54 -7.64
CA ASN A 61 10.41 15.93 -7.46
C ASN A 61 8.96 16.18 -7.90
N ASN A 62 8.43 15.33 -8.79
CA ASN A 62 7.12 15.48 -9.42
C ASN A 62 6.04 14.62 -8.75
N THR A 63 5.89 14.71 -7.43
CA THR A 63 4.88 13.96 -6.68
C THR A 63 3.59 14.75 -6.45
N VAL A 64 2.48 14.03 -6.28
CA VAL A 64 1.20 14.59 -5.83
C VAL A 64 1.15 14.55 -4.31
N SER A 65 0.91 15.70 -3.68
CA SER A 65 0.72 15.77 -2.23
C SER A 65 -0.59 15.10 -1.82
N GLY A 66 -0.50 14.15 -0.90
CA GLY A 66 -1.66 13.38 -0.44
C GLY A 66 -1.27 12.27 0.52
N ARG A 67 -2.23 11.41 0.84
CA ARG A 67 -2.07 10.28 1.77
C ARG A 67 -2.81 9.06 1.29
N PHE A 68 -2.41 7.91 1.83
CA PHE A 68 -3.11 6.68 1.56
C PHE A 68 -4.20 6.44 2.61
N LYS A 69 -5.21 5.68 2.22
CA LYS A 69 -6.31 5.28 3.07
C LYS A 69 -6.56 3.80 2.85
N VAL A 70 -6.65 3.06 3.94
CA VAL A 70 -7.07 1.65 3.91
C VAL A 70 -8.58 1.62 4.07
N VAL A 71 -9.24 0.87 3.19
CA VAL A 71 -10.69 0.64 3.23
C VAL A 71 -10.99 -0.84 3.03
N LYS A 72 -12.18 -1.29 3.43
CA LYS A 72 -12.62 -2.67 3.22
C LYS A 72 -12.59 -3.02 1.74
N GLY A 73 -12.07 -4.21 1.46
CA GLY A 73 -12.10 -4.81 0.14
C GLY A 73 -13.47 -5.43 -0.15
N THR A 74 -13.59 -6.07 -1.31
CA THR A 74 -14.82 -6.77 -1.70
C THR A 74 -14.86 -8.21 -1.18
N PHE A 75 -13.72 -8.79 -0.82
CA PHE A 75 -13.64 -10.13 -0.28
C PHE A 75 -13.69 -10.13 1.25
N GLN A 76 -14.07 -11.27 1.82
CA GLN A 76 -14.13 -11.42 3.27
C GLN A 76 -12.73 -11.22 3.89
N ASN A 77 -12.67 -10.36 4.91
CA ASN A 77 -11.46 -9.97 5.62
C ASN A 77 -10.34 -9.40 4.73
N SER A 78 -10.67 -8.86 3.54
CA SER A 78 -9.72 -8.15 2.69
C SER A 78 -9.85 -6.64 2.83
N TYR A 79 -8.79 -5.95 2.42
CA TYR A 79 -8.69 -4.50 2.38
C TYR A 79 -8.20 -4.08 1.00
N THR A 80 -8.46 -2.83 0.64
CA THR A 80 -7.86 -2.15 -0.51
C THR A 80 -7.25 -0.84 -0.06
N LEU A 81 -6.31 -0.35 -0.86
CA LEU A 81 -5.67 0.95 -0.68
C LEU A 81 -6.31 1.98 -1.60
N SER A 82 -6.45 3.21 -1.12
CA SER A 82 -6.79 4.38 -1.92
C SER A 82 -5.79 5.48 -1.66
N PHE A 83 -5.52 6.33 -2.66
CA PHE A 83 -4.75 7.55 -2.49
C PHE A 83 -5.70 8.75 -2.52
N CYS A 84 -5.58 9.60 -1.52
CA CYS A 84 -6.33 10.82 -1.32
C CYS A 84 -5.38 12.02 -1.50
N PRO A 85 -5.44 12.75 -2.62
CA PRO A 85 -4.69 14.00 -2.76
C PRO A 85 -5.17 15.02 -1.72
N LEU A 86 -4.34 16.02 -1.40
CA LEU A 86 -4.75 17.12 -0.52
C LEU A 86 -5.96 17.89 -1.07
N VAL A 87 -6.07 17.96 -2.39
CA VAL A 87 -7.18 18.59 -3.11
C VAL A 87 -7.71 17.62 -4.15
N GLY A 88 -9.01 17.33 -4.11
CA GLY A 88 -9.69 16.43 -5.05
C GLY A 88 -10.22 15.16 -4.40
N ILE A 89 -10.55 14.18 -5.24
CA ILE A 89 -11.18 12.93 -4.83
C ILE A 89 -10.17 11.81 -4.57
N CYS A 90 -10.42 10.99 -3.55
CA CYS A 90 -9.66 9.77 -3.32
C CYS A 90 -9.91 8.77 -4.46
N ARG A 91 -8.86 8.07 -4.88
CA ARG A 91 -8.93 7.05 -5.93
C ARG A 91 -8.28 5.76 -5.49
N ARG A 92 -8.86 4.63 -5.89
CA ARG A 92 -8.35 3.29 -5.54
C ARG A 92 -6.99 3.05 -6.18
N VAL A 93 -6.14 2.32 -5.48
CA VAL A 93 -4.85 1.84 -5.98
C VAL A 93 -5.06 0.45 -6.57
N GLY A 94 -4.66 0.28 -7.82
CA GLY A 94 -4.60 -1.01 -8.49
C GLY A 94 -3.17 -1.52 -8.58
N GLY A 95 -3.06 -2.83 -8.82
CA GLY A 95 -1.80 -3.49 -9.09
C GLY A 95 -1.74 -4.06 -10.50
N PRO A 96 -0.55 -4.45 -10.95
CA PRO A 96 -0.36 -4.97 -12.29
C PRO A 96 -1.06 -6.32 -12.43
N TYR A 97 -1.70 -6.54 -13.57
CA TYR A 97 -2.05 -7.87 -14.05
C TYR A 97 -0.76 -8.68 -14.30
N PHE A 98 -0.83 -10.02 -14.21
CA PHE A 98 0.29 -10.87 -14.63
C PHE A 98 0.66 -10.56 -16.10
N GLY A 99 1.93 -10.19 -16.33
CA GLY A 99 2.47 -9.87 -17.65
C GLY A 99 2.81 -8.39 -17.91
N GLY A 100 2.49 -7.47 -16.98
CA GLY A 100 2.79 -6.04 -17.07
C GLY A 100 3.95 -5.55 -16.18
N SER A 101 4.22 -4.24 -16.19
CA SER A 101 5.38 -3.55 -15.58
C SER A 101 5.47 -3.57 -14.04
N GLY A 102 4.74 -4.42 -13.32
CA GLY A 102 4.91 -4.57 -11.87
C GLY A 102 4.40 -3.40 -11.00
N ASN A 103 3.99 -2.28 -11.61
CA ASN A 103 3.75 -1.03 -10.90
C ASN A 103 2.35 -0.94 -10.27
N LEU A 104 2.29 -0.38 -9.06
CA LEU A 104 1.03 0.07 -8.46
C LEU A 104 0.62 1.42 -9.06
N VAL A 105 -0.68 1.61 -9.32
CA VAL A 105 -1.20 2.82 -9.99
C VAL A 105 -2.47 3.32 -9.32
N VAL A 106 -2.59 4.63 -9.15
CA VAL A 106 -3.79 5.30 -8.61
C VAL A 106 -4.83 5.53 -9.70
N GLY A 107 -6.10 5.29 -9.40
CA GLY A 107 -7.21 5.47 -10.35
C GLY A 107 -7.57 4.21 -11.13
N ALA A 108 -7.19 3.04 -10.61
CA ALA A 108 -7.56 1.77 -11.21
C ALA A 108 -9.08 1.58 -11.25
N LYS A 109 -9.62 1.43 -12.46
CA LYS A 109 -11.05 1.14 -12.69
C LYS A 109 -11.36 -0.36 -12.57
N ALA A 110 -10.42 -1.19 -13.00
CA ALA A 110 -10.39 -2.64 -12.83
C ALA A 110 -9.08 -3.02 -12.10
N ASN A 111 -9.01 -4.22 -11.53
CA ASN A 111 -7.79 -4.76 -10.91
C ASN A 111 -7.32 -3.96 -9.68
N VAL A 112 -8.30 -3.58 -8.86
CA VAL A 112 -8.05 -2.97 -7.55
C VAL A 112 -7.24 -3.94 -6.70
N MET A 113 -6.13 -3.45 -6.13
CA MET A 113 -5.27 -4.25 -5.28
C MET A 113 -6.01 -4.62 -4.00
N GLN A 114 -6.22 -5.92 -3.77
CA GLN A 114 -6.77 -6.42 -2.53
C GLN A 114 -5.72 -7.17 -1.73
N PHE A 115 -5.68 -6.89 -0.43
CA PHE A 115 -4.73 -7.50 0.46
C PHE A 115 -5.33 -7.83 1.82
N ARG A 116 -4.70 -8.77 2.52
CA ARG A 116 -4.91 -8.99 3.94
C ARG A 116 -3.65 -8.62 4.70
N PHE A 117 -3.83 -8.13 5.93
CA PHE A 117 -2.72 -7.88 6.83
C PHE A 117 -2.24 -9.18 7.44
N GLN A 118 -0.95 -9.46 7.31
CA GLN A 118 -0.29 -10.49 8.09
C GLN A 118 0.68 -9.82 9.06
N LYS A 119 0.45 -9.99 10.37
CA LYS A 119 1.40 -9.58 11.39
C LYS A 119 2.69 -10.39 11.23
N LEU A 120 3.83 -9.71 11.22
CA LEU A 120 5.11 -10.39 11.35
C LEU A 120 5.31 -10.82 12.80
N THR A 121 5.45 -12.12 13.03
CA THR A 121 5.81 -12.70 14.32
C THR A 121 7.27 -13.15 14.24
N GLY A 122 8.19 -12.35 14.80
CA GLY A 122 9.62 -12.68 14.90
C GLY A 122 10.47 -11.44 15.16
N HIS A 123 11.34 -11.55 16.18
CA HIS A 123 12.49 -10.73 16.66
C HIS A 123 12.91 -9.45 15.88
N LEU A 124 11.97 -8.62 15.43
CA LEU A 124 12.19 -7.23 15.05
C LEU A 124 11.51 -6.42 16.16
N GLY A 125 12.32 -5.63 16.88
CA GLY A 125 11.99 -4.95 18.14
C GLY A 125 10.55 -4.45 18.28
N ASP A 126 10.03 -4.66 19.47
CA ASP A 126 8.61 -4.71 19.86
C ASP A 126 7.89 -3.34 19.91
N GLU A 127 8.19 -2.39 19.02
CA GLU A 127 7.62 -1.03 19.11
C GLU A 127 6.81 -0.56 17.91
N VAL A 128 6.77 -1.29 16.80
CA VAL A 128 5.89 -0.91 15.68
C VAL A 128 5.28 -2.11 14.95
N PRO A 129 3.94 -2.22 14.82
CA PRO A 129 3.34 -3.25 13.99
C PRO A 129 3.76 -3.07 12.53
N VAL A 130 4.61 -3.98 12.07
CA VAL A 130 4.96 -4.13 10.66
C VAL A 130 4.04 -5.19 10.06
N LEU A 131 3.34 -4.82 8.99
CA LEU A 131 2.37 -5.69 8.33
C LEU A 131 2.89 -6.07 6.95
N ALA A 132 2.95 -7.36 6.67
CA ALA A 132 3.11 -7.84 5.30
C ALA A 132 1.74 -7.78 4.61
N MET A 133 1.71 -7.20 3.41
CA MET A 133 0.52 -7.25 2.55
C MET A 133 0.58 -8.54 1.73
N LYS A 134 -0.36 -9.45 1.98
CA LYS A 134 -0.59 -10.59 1.09
C LYS A 134 -1.55 -10.16 -0.02
N ASN A 135 -1.10 -10.20 -1.26
CA ASN A 135 -1.94 -9.95 -2.43
C ASN A 135 -2.80 -11.19 -2.71
N TYR A 136 -4.08 -10.96 -3.04
CA TYR A 136 -5.00 -12.00 -3.49
C TYR A 136 -5.56 -11.64 -4.87
N VAL A 137 -5.65 -12.63 -5.76
CA VAL A 137 -6.26 -12.50 -7.08
C VAL A 137 -7.43 -13.48 -7.16
N SER A 138 -8.54 -13.01 -7.75
CA SER A 138 -9.71 -13.83 -8.09
C SER A 138 -9.49 -14.41 -9.48
N GLU A 139 -9.44 -15.72 -9.61
CA GLU A 139 -9.63 -16.41 -10.89
C GLU A 139 -11.14 -16.59 -11.10
N GLU A 140 -11.66 -16.14 -12.25
CA GLU A 140 -12.97 -16.54 -12.78
C GLU A 140 -12.89 -17.92 -13.43
#